data_AF-A0A7C4EK24-F1
#
_entry.id   AF-A0A7C4EK24-F1
#
_cell.length_a   1.000
_cell.length_b   1.000
_cell.length_c   1.000
_cell.angle_alpha   90.00
_cell.angle_beta   90.00
_cell.angle_gamma   90.00
#
_symmetry.space_group_name_H-M   'P 1'
#
loop_
_entity.id
_entity.type
_entity.pdbx_description
1 polymer ?
#
loop_
_entity_poly.entity_id
_entity_poly.type
_entity_poly.pdbx_seq_one_letter_code
_entity_poly.pdbx_strand_id
1 'polypeptide(L)'
;MHVHRFAPALRILFALLVLSAATLLPDAGPYCAAQESQPTADKKKILYLNSYHNGYAWSDQVLEGIRTGLARGDVPYDMQIEYMDSKRFEGPNMAQTLVRLFQEKYGKS
;
A
#
# COMPACT_ATOMS: atom_id res chain seq x y z
N MET A 1 -15.80 31.60 -40.01
CA MET A 1 -15.58 31.53 -38.55
C MET A 1 -16.94 31.35 -37.87
N HIS A 2 -17.37 30.09 -37.68
CA HIS A 2 -18.62 29.75 -37.02
C HIS A 2 -18.28 29.12 -35.67
N VAL A 3 -18.59 29.80 -34.56
CA VAL A 3 -18.41 29.28 -33.21
C VAL A 3 -19.78 29.09 -32.60
N HIS A 4 -20.16 27.83 -32.37
CA HIS A 4 -21.42 27.46 -31.73
C HIS A 4 -21.44 27.96 -30.28
N ARG A 5 -22.47 28.76 -29.95
CA ARG A 5 -22.78 29.21 -28.59
C ARG A 5 -23.42 28.03 -27.84
N PHE A 6 -22.70 27.47 -26.87
CA PHE A 6 -23.23 26.43 -25.98
C PHE A 6 -24.33 27.00 -25.08
N ALA A 7 -25.48 26.33 -25.04
CA ALA A 7 -26.69 26.77 -24.36
C ALA A 7 -26.55 26.73 -22.82
N PRO A 8 -27.18 27.68 -22.09
CA PRO A 8 -27.04 27.86 -20.63
C PRO A 8 -27.62 26.72 -19.78
N ALA A 9 -28.41 25.80 -20.35
CA ALA A 9 -29.10 24.74 -19.61
C ALA A 9 -28.16 23.66 -19.03
N LEU A 10 -26.97 23.44 -19.61
CA LEU A 10 -26.05 22.39 -19.17
C LEU A 10 -25.27 22.75 -17.89
N ARG A 11 -25.17 24.05 -17.56
CA ARG A 11 -24.45 24.54 -16.36
C ARG A 11 -25.28 24.40 -15.07
N ILE A 12 -26.61 24.48 -15.17
CA ILE A 12 -27.51 24.42 -14.02
C ILE A 12 -27.62 22.98 -13.50
N LEU A 13 -27.57 21.98 -14.39
CA LEU A 13 -27.60 20.56 -14.03
C LEU A 13 -26.37 20.13 -13.20
N PHE A 14 -25.20 20.72 -13.47
CA PHE A 14 -23.96 20.42 -12.75
C PHE A 14 -23.94 21.01 -11.33
N ALA A 15 -24.56 22.18 -11.13
CA ALA A 15 -24.63 22.84 -9.83
C ALA A 15 -25.54 22.12 -8.83
N LEU A 16 -26.62 21.47 -9.30
CA LEU A 16 -27.55 20.71 -8.45
C LEU A 16 -26.99 19.35 -8.00
N LEU A 17 -26.08 18.75 -8.78
CA LEU A 17 -25.46 17.46 -8.45
C LEU A 17 -24.37 17.58 -7.37
N VAL A 18 -23.71 18.73 -7.28
CA VAL A 18 -22.74 19.02 -6.20
C VAL A 18 -23.45 19.35 -4.89
N LEU A 19 -24.65 19.94 -4.94
CA LEU A 19 -25.38 20.37 -3.74
C LEU A 19 -26.07 19.21 -2.99
N SER A 20 -26.36 18.08 -3.67
CA SER A 20 -26.95 16.89 -3.02
C SER A 20 -25.94 16.00 -2.29
N ALA A 21 -24.64 16.13 -2.56
CA ALA A 21 -23.59 15.38 -1.87
C ALA A 21 -23.20 15.95 -0.51
N ALA A 22 -23.61 17.19 -0.20
CA ALA A 22 -23.19 17.91 1.00
C ALA A 22 -24.06 17.66 2.26
N THR A 23 -25.14 16.87 2.16
CA THR A 23 -26.08 16.63 3.28
C THR A 23 -25.95 15.26 3.95
N LEU A 24 -24.92 14.47 3.62
CA LEU A 24 -24.71 13.11 4.15
C LEU A 24 -23.35 12.95 4.88
N LEU A 25 -22.87 13.99 5.55
CA LEU A 25 -21.75 13.83 6.49
C LEU A 25 -22.33 13.57 7.89
N PRO A 26 -22.22 12.35 8.45
CA PRO A 26 -22.48 12.15 9.87
C PRO A 26 -21.45 12.96 10.66
N ASP A 27 -21.93 13.66 11.68
CA ASP A 27 -21.15 14.44 12.64
C ASP A 27 -20.25 13.49 13.45
N ALA A 28 -19.07 13.17 12.91
CA ALA A 28 -18.07 12.37 13.57
C ALA A 28 -17.25 13.30 14.49
N GLY A 29 -17.78 13.55 15.67
CA GLY A 29 -17.00 14.07 16.80
C GLY A 29 -15.76 13.21 17.07
N PRO A 30 -14.79 13.69 17.86
CA PRO A 30 -13.50 13.03 18.05
C PRO A 30 -13.71 11.64 18.67
N TYR A 31 -13.68 10.60 17.83
CA TYR A 31 -13.65 9.20 18.23
C TYR A 31 -12.26 8.90 18.82
N CYS A 32 -12.03 9.31 20.07
CA CYS A 32 -10.96 8.79 20.90
C CYS A 32 -11.43 7.50 21.58
N ALA A 33 -11.70 6.46 20.79
CA ALA A 33 -11.80 5.12 21.32
C ALA A 33 -10.38 4.55 21.42
N ALA A 34 -9.83 4.51 22.62
CA ALA A 34 -8.62 3.77 22.91
C ALA A 34 -8.92 2.29 22.66
N GLN A 35 -8.37 1.73 21.59
CA GLN A 35 -8.56 0.33 21.24
C GLN A 35 -7.62 -0.53 22.07
N GLU A 36 -8.18 -1.27 23.03
CA GLU A 36 -7.44 -2.25 23.82
C GLU A 36 -6.85 -3.33 22.89
N SER A 37 -5.53 -3.53 22.98
CA SER A 37 -4.82 -4.55 22.22
C SER A 37 -5.00 -5.91 22.89
N GLN A 38 -5.70 -6.82 22.21
CA GLN A 38 -5.78 -8.22 22.60
C GLN A 38 -4.37 -8.86 22.61
N PRO A 39 -4.12 -9.89 23.46
CA PRO A 39 -2.84 -10.57 23.49
C PRO A 39 -2.62 -11.22 22.13
N THR A 40 -1.67 -10.67 21.37
CA THR A 40 -1.34 -11.20 20.05
C THR A 40 -0.66 -12.54 20.24
N ALA A 41 -1.26 -13.62 19.75
CA ALA A 41 -0.55 -14.87 19.54
C ALA A 41 0.79 -14.57 18.84
N ASP A 42 1.88 -15.20 19.29
CA ASP A 42 3.23 -14.92 18.81
C ASP A 42 3.31 -15.04 17.28
N LYS A 43 3.32 -13.89 16.61
CA LYS A 43 3.36 -13.81 15.15
C LYS A 43 4.74 -14.23 14.65
N LYS A 44 4.78 -15.07 13.63
CA LYS A 44 6.03 -15.35 12.92
C LYS A 44 6.44 -14.13 12.11
N LYS A 45 7.66 -13.65 12.31
CA LYS A 45 8.24 -12.56 11.52
C LYS A 45 8.80 -13.12 10.22
N ILE A 46 8.42 -12.54 9.08
CA ILE A 46 8.90 -12.92 7.74
C ILE A 46 9.48 -11.67 7.06
N LEU A 47 10.68 -11.79 6.50
CA LEU A 47 11.29 -10.76 5.66
C LEU A 47 11.37 -11.28 4.23
N TYR A 48 10.63 -10.65 3.32
CA TYR A 48 10.65 -10.95 1.88
C TYR A 48 11.50 -9.90 1.14
N LEU A 49 12.63 -10.35 0.60
CA LEU A 49 13.53 -9.51 -0.21
C LEU A 49 13.24 -9.72 -1.69
N ASN A 50 12.92 -8.64 -2.40
CA ASN A 50 12.58 -8.66 -3.80
C ASN A 50 13.56 -7.82 -4.62
N SER A 51 14.24 -8.44 -5.57
CA SER A 51 15.21 -7.75 -6.44
C SER A 51 14.57 -6.73 -7.40
N TYR A 52 13.26 -6.84 -7.63
CA TYR A 52 12.52 -5.95 -8.51
C TYR A 52 11.92 -4.77 -7.74
N HIS A 53 11.29 -3.86 -8.46
CA HIS A 53 10.45 -2.80 -7.90
C HIS A 53 8.99 -3.28 -7.83
N ASN A 54 8.20 -2.61 -6.99
CA ASN A 54 6.75 -2.78 -6.95
C ASN A 54 6.12 -2.48 -8.32
N GLY A 55 5.18 -3.30 -8.77
CA GLY A 55 4.51 -3.14 -10.06
C GLY A 55 5.15 -3.94 -11.20
N TYR A 56 6.24 -4.67 -10.95
CA TYR A 56 6.77 -5.63 -11.91
C TYR A 56 5.91 -6.90 -11.89
N ALA A 57 5.00 -7.01 -12.85
CA ALA A 57 3.92 -8.01 -12.88
C ALA A 57 4.34 -9.44 -12.53
N TRP A 58 5.47 -9.93 -13.04
CA TRP A 58 5.97 -11.27 -12.72
C TRP A 58 6.34 -11.42 -11.24
N SER A 59 7.04 -10.43 -10.68
CA SER A 59 7.40 -10.40 -9.26
C SER A 59 6.15 -10.29 -8.36
N ASP A 60 5.16 -9.51 -8.79
CA ASP A 60 3.93 -9.31 -8.03
C ASP A 60 3.11 -10.61 -7.96
N GLN A 61 3.08 -11.40 -9.05
CA GLN A 61 2.49 -12.74 -9.06
C GLN A 61 3.19 -13.70 -8.09
N VAL A 62 4.52 -13.60 -7.94
CA VAL A 62 5.27 -14.39 -6.96
C VAL A 62 4.89 -13.98 -5.54
N LEU A 63 4.83 -12.67 -5.25
CA LEU A 63 4.41 -12.18 -3.94
C LEU A 63 2.98 -12.65 -3.58
N GLU A 64 2.06 -12.60 -4.55
CA GLU A 64 0.69 -13.05 -4.35
C GLU A 64 0.61 -14.56 -4.08
N GLY A 65 1.39 -15.37 -4.80
CA GLY A 65 1.49 -16.80 -4.54
C GLY A 65 2.01 -17.12 -3.13
N ILE A 66 3.02 -16.37 -2.66
CA ILE A 66 3.54 -16.50 -1.29
C ILE A 66 2.46 -16.14 -0.27
N ARG A 67 1.77 -15.01 -0.44
CA ARG A 67 0.68 -14.59 0.46
C ARG A 67 -0.46 -15.60 0.50
N THR A 68 -0.86 -16.09 -0.67
CA THR A 68 -1.90 -17.12 -0.80
C THR A 68 -1.49 -18.41 -0.10
N GLY A 69 -0.23 -18.83 -0.21
CA GLY A 69 0.28 -20.01 0.47
C GLY A 69 0.28 -19.86 1.99
N LEU A 70 0.76 -18.72 2.49
CA LEU A 70 0.81 -18.45 3.93
C LEU A 70 -0.58 -18.28 4.55
N ALA A 71 -1.53 -17.69 3.83
CA ALA A 71 -2.91 -17.54 4.29
C ALA A 71 -3.66 -18.88 4.48
N ARG A 72 -3.15 -19.99 3.95
CA ARG A 72 -3.70 -21.33 4.17
C ARG A 72 -3.28 -21.93 5.52
N GLY A 73 -2.28 -21.36 6.18
CA GLY A 73 -1.84 -21.82 7.50
C GLY A 73 -2.54 -21.04 8.62
N ASP A 74 -2.72 -21.70 9.77
CA ASP A 74 -3.31 -21.08 10.98
C ASP A 74 -2.28 -20.29 11.81
N VAL A 75 -1.05 -20.16 11.32
CA VAL A 75 0.02 -19.46 12.04
C VAL A 75 -0.04 -17.98 11.70
N PRO A 76 -0.34 -17.10 12.68
CA PRO A 76 -0.34 -15.67 12.41
C PRO A 76 1.09 -15.21 12.12
N TYR A 77 1.24 -14.32 11.13
CA TYR A 77 2.53 -13.81 10.70
C TYR A 77 2.51 -12.30 10.52
N ASP A 78 3.71 -11.71 10.59
CA ASP A 78 3.99 -10.33 10.23
C ASP A 78 5.05 -10.36 9.13
N MET A 79 4.72 -9.86 7.94
CA MET A 79 5.58 -9.91 6.77
C MET A 79 6.02 -8.50 6.38
N GLN A 80 7.32 -8.29 6.38
CA GLN A 80 7.95 -7.09 5.81
C GLN A 80 8.47 -7.39 4.41
N ILE A 81 8.33 -6.42 3.51
CA ILE A 81 8.73 -6.53 2.11
C ILE A 81 9.73 -5.43 1.80
N GLU A 82 10.87 -5.82 1.24
CA GLU A 82 11.90 -4.89 0.77
C GLU A 82 12.09 -5.06 -0.74
N TYR A 83 11.87 -3.98 -1.47
CA TYR A 83 12.19 -3.90 -2.90
C TYR A 83 13.58 -3.29 -3.06
N MET A 84 14.51 -4.06 -3.63
CA MET A 84 15.91 -3.67 -3.75
C MET A 84 16.18 -2.87 -5.03
N ASP A 85 15.30 -2.97 -6.02
CA ASP A 85 15.45 -2.40 -7.37
C ASP A 85 16.83 -2.68 -8.01
N SER A 86 17.40 -3.83 -7.67
CA SER A 86 18.78 -4.19 -8.00
C SER A 86 18.99 -4.47 -9.48
N LYS A 87 17.90 -4.58 -10.27
CA LYS A 87 17.94 -4.67 -11.73
C LYS A 87 18.07 -3.32 -12.42
N ARG A 88 17.66 -2.23 -11.76
CA ARG A 88 17.81 -0.86 -12.29
C ARG A 88 19.07 -0.21 -11.78
N PHE A 89 19.45 -0.51 -10.54
CA PHE A 89 20.61 0.09 -9.88
C PHE A 89 21.64 -0.99 -9.55
N GLU A 90 22.55 -1.19 -10.48
CA GLU A 90 23.72 -2.04 -10.30
C GLU A 90 24.94 -1.18 -9.95
N GLY A 91 25.77 -1.64 -9.04
CA GLY A 91 26.97 -0.93 -8.63
C GLY A 91 27.93 -1.88 -7.91
N PRO A 92 29.25 -1.60 -7.95
CA PRO A 92 30.28 -2.53 -7.45
C PRO A 92 30.12 -2.87 -5.96
N ASN A 93 29.47 -1.99 -5.19
CA ASN A 93 29.27 -2.15 -3.76
C ASN A 93 27.78 -2.32 -3.35
N MET A 94 26.87 -2.48 -4.31
CA MET A 94 25.42 -2.46 -4.02
C MET A 94 25.02 -3.56 -3.03
N ALA A 95 25.56 -4.77 -3.20
CA ALA A 95 25.29 -5.89 -2.30
C ALA A 95 25.71 -5.58 -0.86
N GLN A 96 26.91 -5.03 -0.64
CA GLN A 96 27.41 -4.68 0.69
C GLN A 96 26.57 -3.57 1.32
N THR A 97 26.14 -2.58 0.53
CA THR A 97 25.23 -1.52 0.99
C THR A 97 23.89 -2.11 1.46
N LEU A 98 23.30 -3.03 0.70
CA LEU A 98 22.04 -3.67 1.06
C LEU A 98 22.18 -4.56 2.30
N VAL A 99 23.28 -5.32 2.42
CA VAL A 99 23.57 -6.11 3.62
C VAL A 99 23.65 -5.22 4.85
N ARG A 100 24.41 -4.12 4.78
CA ARG A 100 24.53 -3.17 5.88
C ARG A 100 23.17 -2.57 6.25
N LEU A 101 22.40 -2.14 5.26
CA LEU A 101 21.04 -1.61 5.46
C LEU A 101 20.15 -2.61 6.21
N PHE A 102 20.15 -3.87 5.79
CA PHE A 102 19.30 -4.89 6.42
C PHE A 102 19.81 -5.30 7.81
N GLN A 103 21.11 -5.29 8.07
CA GLN A 103 21.64 -5.45 9.43
C GLN A 103 21.19 -4.32 10.35
N GLU A 104 21.21 -3.07 9.87
CA GLU A 104 20.75 -1.92 10.65
C GLU A 104 19.23 -1.96 10.91
N LYS A 105 18.42 -2.37 9.92
CA LYS A 105 16.96 -2.47 10.05
C LYS A 105 16.49 -3.67 10.88
N TYR A 106 17.14 -4.82 10.73
CA TYR A 106 16.61 -6.12 11.19
C TYR A 106 17.53 -6.86 12.17
N GLY A 107 18.78 -6.44 12.36
CA GLY A 107 19.77 -7.17 13.17
C GLY A 107 19.51 -7.19 14.68
N LYS A 108 18.48 -6.49 15.17
CA LYS A 108 18.06 -6.47 16.58
C LYS A 108 16.69 -7.11 16.83
N SER A 109 16.16 -7.87 15.86
CA SER A 109 14.82 -8.47 15.93
C SER A 109 14.72 -9.77 16.72
#